data_AF-A0A7C5JL48-F1
#
_entry.id   AF-A0A7C5JL48-F1
#
_cell.length_a   1.000
_cell.length_b   1.000
_cell.length_c   1.000
_cell.angle_alpha   90.00
_cell.angle_beta   90.00
_cell.angle_gamma   90.00
#
_symmetry.space_group_name_H-M   'P 1'
#
loop_
_entity.id
_entity.type
_entity.pdbx_description
1 polymer ?
#
loop_
_entity_poly.entity_id
_entity_poly.type
_entity_poly.pdbx_seq_one_letter_code
_entity_poly.pdbx_strand_id
1 'polypeptide(L)'
;LNKVKEGEAIHVGDKLKMRIELRVDRAMEYVHMKDMRAAGLEPTNVLSQYKWQDGVGYYESTRDLATDFFFSYLRPGVYVFEYPLTAQLKGNFSNGVTTIQCMYAPEFSSHSEGVRVTIK
;
A
#
# COMPACT_ATOMS: atom_id res chain seq x y z
N LEU A 1 4.51 -16.70 4.11
CA LEU A 1 3.32 -15.94 3.68
C LEU A 1 2.98 -16.40 2.28
N ASN A 2 1.73 -16.82 2.04
CA ASN A 2 1.29 -17.27 0.72
C ASN A 2 0.65 -16.09 -0.01
N LYS A 3 0.98 -15.92 -1.30
CA LYS A 3 0.33 -14.91 -2.14
C LYS A 3 -1.13 -15.29 -2.33
N VAL A 4 -2.04 -14.40 -1.93
CA VAL A 4 -3.47 -14.55 -2.20
C VAL A 4 -3.68 -14.50 -3.70
N LYS A 5 -4.29 -15.55 -4.26
CA LYS A 5 -4.65 -15.63 -5.68
C LYS A 5 -6.01 -15.00 -5.92
N GLU A 6 -6.24 -14.55 -7.15
CA GLU A 6 -7.57 -14.10 -7.56
C GLU A 6 -8.59 -15.24 -7.40
N GLY A 7 -9.73 -14.94 -6.77
CA GLY A 7 -10.77 -15.93 -6.45
C GLY A 7 -10.50 -16.80 -5.23
N GLU A 8 -9.35 -16.66 -4.57
CA GLU A 8 -9.08 -17.34 -3.29
C GLU A 8 -9.99 -16.77 -2.20
N ALA A 9 -10.58 -17.67 -1.39
CA ALA A 9 -11.52 -17.28 -0.35
C ALA A 9 -10.76 -16.76 0.88
N ILE A 10 -10.89 -15.46 1.14
CA ILE A 10 -10.48 -14.85 2.41
C ILE A 10 -11.66 -14.99 3.38
N HIS A 11 -11.39 -15.32 4.64
CA HIS A 11 -12.42 -15.41 5.68
C HIS A 11 -12.30 -14.22 6.63
N VAL A 12 -13.43 -13.81 7.22
CA VAL A 12 -13.41 -12.83 8.31
C VAL A 12 -12.53 -13.34 9.46
N GLY A 13 -11.65 -12.47 9.94
CA GLY A 13 -10.65 -12.75 10.95
C GLY A 13 -9.27 -13.13 10.38
N ASP A 14 -9.16 -13.36 9.07
CA ASP A 14 -7.87 -13.64 8.45
C ASP A 14 -6.93 -12.45 8.57
N LYS A 15 -5.70 -12.73 8.98
CA LYS A 15 -4.60 -11.77 9.00
C LYS A 15 -3.90 -11.78 7.64
N LEU A 16 -3.96 -10.64 6.97
CA LEU A 16 -3.36 -10.42 5.68
C LEU A 16 -2.15 -9.50 5.84
N LYS A 17 -1.30 -9.50 4.83
CA LYS A 17 -0.20 -8.56 4.73
C LYS A 17 -0.24 -7.94 3.33
N MET A 18 -0.38 -6.62 3.28
CA MET A 18 -0.16 -5.89 2.04
C MET A 18 1.32 -5.84 1.75
N ARG A 19 1.66 -6.01 0.48
CA ARG A 19 3.03 -5.97 -0.02
C ARG A 19 3.06 -5.16 -1.30
N ILE A 20 3.65 -3.98 -1.23
CA ILE A 20 3.81 -3.05 -2.34
C ILE A 20 5.26 -3.15 -2.81
N GLU A 21 5.47 -3.52 -4.07
CA GLU A 21 6.79 -3.48 -4.70
C GLU A 21 6.92 -2.19 -5.53
N LEU A 22 7.78 -1.29 -5.09
CA LEU A 22 8.04 -0.03 -5.77
C LEU A 22 9.36 -0.11 -6.52
N ARG A 23 9.34 0.12 -7.84
CA ARG A 23 10.54 0.22 -8.68
C ARG A 23 10.76 1.67 -9.07
N VAL A 24 11.95 2.16 -8.82
CA VAL A 24 12.37 3.54 -9.08
C VAL A 24 13.55 3.51 -10.04
N ASP A 25 13.41 4.19 -11.19
CA ASP A 25 14.42 4.22 -12.26
C ASP A 25 15.42 5.39 -12.12
N ARG A 26 15.03 6.44 -11.39
CA ARG A 26 15.78 7.69 -11.19
C ARG A 26 15.61 8.23 -9.77
N ALA A 27 16.53 9.09 -9.34
CA ALA A 27 16.35 9.79 -8.08
C ALA A 27 15.10 10.69 -8.14
N MET A 28 14.24 10.59 -7.13
CA MET A 28 13.03 11.39 -7.00
C MET A 28 12.97 12.02 -5.61
N GLU A 29 12.36 13.20 -5.52
CA GLU A 29 12.21 13.95 -4.27
C GLU A 29 10.74 14.24 -4.02
N TYR A 30 10.34 14.29 -2.75
CA TYR A 30 8.98 14.63 -2.33
C TYR A 30 7.90 13.81 -3.05
N VAL A 31 8.01 12.49 -2.94
CA VAL A 31 7.08 11.55 -3.55
C VAL A 31 6.02 11.15 -2.54
N HIS A 32 4.76 11.11 -2.98
CA HIS A 32 3.64 10.61 -2.21
C HIS A 32 3.14 9.32 -2.86
N MET A 33 3.10 8.24 -2.07
CA MET A 33 2.43 7.01 -2.42
C MET A 33 1.18 6.85 -1.56
N LYS A 34 0.05 6.62 -2.18
CA LYS A 34 -1.24 6.41 -1.53
C LYS A 34 -1.73 5.02 -1.89
N ASP A 35 -1.82 4.14 -0.91
CA ASP A 35 -2.35 2.79 -1.09
C ASP A 35 -3.80 2.71 -0.63
N MET A 36 -4.74 2.66 -1.59
CA MET A 36 -6.16 2.51 -1.27
C MET A 36 -6.51 1.05 -1.00
N ARG A 37 -7.28 0.81 0.05
CA ARG A 37 -7.65 -0.53 0.50
C ARG A 37 -9.12 -0.85 0.26
N ALA A 38 -9.42 -2.14 0.11
CA ALA A 38 -10.80 -2.62 0.11
C ALA A 38 -11.51 -2.30 1.44
N ALA A 39 -12.78 -1.90 1.38
CA ALA A 39 -13.57 -1.54 2.56
C ALA A 39 -13.75 -2.67 3.57
N GLY A 40 -13.59 -3.93 3.15
CA GLY A 40 -13.65 -5.09 4.04
C GLY A 40 -12.36 -5.39 4.82
N LEU A 41 -11.29 -4.61 4.60
CA LEU A 41 -9.98 -4.79 5.22
C LEU A 41 -9.65 -3.63 6.16
N GLU A 42 -9.15 -3.96 7.34
CA GLU A 42 -8.74 -3.00 8.37
C GLU A 42 -7.24 -3.13 8.70
N PRO A 43 -6.45 -2.04 8.65
CA PRO A 43 -5.06 -2.04 9.06
C PRO A 43 -4.96 -2.19 10.57
N THR A 44 -4.03 -3.02 11.02
CA THR A 44 -3.81 -3.16 12.46
C THR A 44 -2.87 -2.10 13.00
N ASN A 45 -2.12 -1.41 12.14
CA ASN A 45 -1.28 -0.27 12.52
C ASN A 45 -2.03 1.04 12.28
N VAL A 46 -2.45 1.71 13.36
CA VAL A 46 -3.18 2.99 13.29
C VAL A 46 -2.30 4.21 13.57
N LEU A 47 -1.08 4.01 14.05
CA LEU A 47 -0.19 5.12 14.42
C LEU A 47 0.62 5.57 13.21
N SER A 48 0.51 6.87 12.91
CA SER A 48 1.37 7.51 11.93
C SER A 48 2.77 7.67 12.53
N GLN A 49 3.81 7.34 11.76
CA GLN A 49 5.18 7.35 12.25
C GLN A 49 6.18 7.50 11.11
N TYR A 50 7.36 8.01 11.46
CA TYR A 50 8.52 7.98 10.57
C TYR A 50 9.19 6.60 10.65
N LYS A 51 9.48 6.01 9.49
CA LYS A 51 10.14 4.72 9.35
C LYS A 51 11.39 4.86 8.48
N TRP A 52 12.38 4.05 8.78
CA TRP A 52 13.61 3.94 8.00
C TRP A 52 13.83 2.47 7.64
N GLN A 53 13.83 2.16 6.35
CA GLN A 53 14.09 0.81 5.85
C GLN A 53 14.87 0.88 4.55
N ASP A 54 15.74 -0.08 4.25
CA ASP A 54 16.43 -0.22 2.96
C ASP A 54 17.08 1.08 2.43
N GLY A 55 17.55 1.94 3.33
CA GLY A 55 18.17 3.22 2.98
C GLY A 55 17.20 4.28 2.44
N VAL A 56 15.90 4.13 2.69
CA VAL A 56 14.84 5.12 2.48
C VAL A 56 14.15 5.46 3.80
N GLY A 57 14.03 6.76 4.07
CA GLY A 57 13.25 7.30 5.17
C GLY A 57 11.91 7.80 4.66
N TYR A 58 10.81 7.40 5.32
CA TYR A 58 9.47 7.77 4.90
C TYR A 58 8.54 7.96 6.09
N TYR A 59 7.55 8.82 5.92
CA TYR A 59 6.47 8.98 6.90
C TYR A 59 5.25 8.18 6.45
N GLU A 60 4.81 7.24 7.30
CA GLU A 60 3.62 6.44 7.07
C GLU A 60 2.45 7.04 7.84
N SER A 61 1.34 7.31 7.16
CA SER A 61 0.09 7.76 7.75
C SER A 61 -1.05 6.84 7.34
N THR A 62 -1.52 6.04 8.28
CA THR A 62 -2.66 5.15 8.04
C THR A 62 -3.96 5.89 8.33
N ARG A 63 -4.84 5.93 7.34
CA ARG A 63 -6.19 6.51 7.41
C ARG A 63 -7.24 5.45 7.03
N ASP A 64 -8.50 5.78 7.21
CA ASP A 64 -9.62 4.86 6.93
C ASP A 64 -9.66 4.42 5.47
N LEU A 65 -9.45 5.36 4.53
CA LEU A 65 -9.53 5.06 3.10
C LEU A 65 -8.23 4.46 2.53
N ALA A 66 -7.08 4.85 3.07
CA ALA A 66 -5.78 4.56 2.48
C ALA A 66 -4.65 4.62 3.51
N THR A 67 -3.56 3.95 3.19
CA THR A 67 -2.27 4.17 3.85
C THR A 67 -1.41 5.06 2.96
N ASP A 68 -1.07 6.23 3.47
CA ASP A 68 -0.23 7.22 2.79
C ASP A 68 1.24 7.07 3.22
N PHE A 69 2.14 7.12 2.25
CA PHE A 69 3.57 7.08 2.44
C PHE A 69 4.19 8.33 1.80
N PHE A 70 4.91 9.11 2.59
CA PHE A 70 5.56 10.33 2.15
C PHE A 70 7.08 10.15 2.18
N PHE A 71 7.72 10.30 1.03
CA PHE A 71 9.15 10.13 0.85
C PHE A 71 9.79 11.48 0.57
N SER A 72 10.76 11.88 1.39
CA SER A 72 11.57 13.07 1.10
C SER A 72 12.50 12.83 -0.07
N TYR A 73 13.11 11.65 -0.13
CA TYR A 73 14.07 11.26 -1.16
C TYR A 73 13.97 9.76 -1.46
N LEU A 74 13.88 9.41 -2.74
CA LEU A 74 13.89 8.04 -3.25
C LEU A 74 15.03 7.90 -4.26
N ARG A 75 15.93 6.94 -4.02
CA ARG A 75 17.00 6.60 -4.96
C ARG A 75 16.51 5.56 -5.98
N PRO A 76 17.19 5.42 -7.13
CA PRO A 76 16.97 4.30 -8.02
C PRO A 76 17.11 2.98 -7.26
N GLY A 77 16.16 2.06 -7.43
CA GLY A 77 16.13 0.82 -6.68
C GLY A 77 14.76 0.12 -6.70
N VAL A 78 14.69 -0.98 -5.96
CA VAL A 78 13.45 -1.73 -5.73
C VAL A 78 13.20 -1.79 -4.23
N TYR A 79 12.07 -1.28 -3.80
CA TYR A 79 11.65 -1.21 -2.41
C TYR A 79 10.41 -2.06 -2.18
N VAL A 80 10.31 -2.69 -1.01
CA VAL A 80 9.15 -3.49 -0.62
C VAL A 80 8.55 -2.91 0.64
N PHE A 81 7.34 -2.38 0.55
CA PHE A 81 6.61 -1.85 1.70
C PHE A 81 5.56 -2.86 2.12
N GLU A 82 5.51 -3.14 3.42
CA GLU A 82 4.58 -4.13 3.97
C GLU A 82 3.84 -3.57 5.18
N TYR A 83 2.55 -3.84 5.26
CA TYR A 83 1.78 -3.56 6.45
C TYR A 83 0.67 -4.60 6.69
N PRO A 84 0.37 -4.92 7.95
CA PRO A 84 -0.65 -5.90 8.32
C PRO A 84 -2.07 -5.36 8.16
N LEU A 85 -2.96 -6.22 7.67
CA LEU A 85 -4.39 -6.01 7.54
C LEU A 85 -5.16 -7.17 8.20
N THR A 86 -6.42 -6.94 8.57
CA THR A 86 -7.37 -7.96 9.02
C THR A 86 -8.65 -7.86 8.20
N ALA A 87 -9.18 -9.00 7.76
CA ALA A 87 -10.47 -9.06 7.08
C ALA A 87 -11.62 -8.97 8.11
N GLN A 88 -12.51 -7.99 7.96
CA GLN A 88 -13.57 -7.70 8.95
C GLN A 88 -14.98 -7.81 8.38
N LEU A 89 -15.24 -7.28 7.19
CA LEU A 89 -16.56 -7.40 6.55
C LEU A 89 -16.59 -8.50 5.49
N LYS A 90 -17.67 -9.28 5.51
CA LYS A 90 -18.02 -10.22 4.44
C LYS A 90 -18.55 -9.45 3.24
N GLY A 91 -18.16 -9.86 2.04
CA GLY A 91 -18.62 -9.25 0.81
C GLY A 91 -17.60 -9.36 -0.32
N ASN A 92 -17.98 -8.81 -1.47
CA ASN A 92 -17.10 -8.68 -2.63
C ASN A 92 -16.75 -7.21 -2.82
N PHE A 93 -15.49 -6.87 -2.56
CA PHE A 93 -15.00 -5.51 -2.57
C PHE A 93 -14.03 -5.28 -3.74
N SER A 94 -14.03 -4.08 -4.28
CA SER A 94 -12.90 -3.63 -5.10
C SER A 94 -11.77 -3.27 -4.14
N ASN A 95 -10.62 -3.91 -4.31
CA ASN A 95 -9.39 -3.37 -3.76
C ASN A 95 -9.07 -2.09 -4.53
N GLY A 96 -8.66 -1.05 -3.80
CA GLY A 96 -8.24 0.19 -4.40
C GLY A 96 -6.96 0.00 -5.21
N VAL A 97 -6.55 1.08 -5.87
CA VAL A 97 -5.25 1.16 -6.54
C VAL A 97 -4.24 1.82 -5.62
N THR A 98 -2.99 1.36 -5.67
CA THR A 98 -1.86 2.10 -5.15
C THR A 98 -1.47 3.15 -6.18
N THR A 99 -1.46 4.42 -5.82
CA THR A 99 -0.98 5.51 -6.69
C THR A 99 0.29 6.08 -6.11
N ILE A 100 1.28 6.35 -6.94
CA ILE A 100 2.51 7.04 -6.55
C ILE A 100 2.73 8.24 -7.46
N GLN A 101 3.07 9.38 -6.88
CA GLN A 101 3.23 10.63 -7.62
C GLN A 101 4.29 11.51 -6.97
N CYS A 102 5.10 12.15 -7.81
CA CYS A 102 5.98 13.24 -7.38
C CYS A 102 5.17 14.53 -7.19
N MET A 103 5.33 15.18 -6.03
CA MET A 103 4.57 16.39 -5.69
C MET A 103 4.97 17.62 -6.51
N TYR A 104 6.23 17.68 -6.98
CA TYR A 104 6.77 18.81 -7.74
C TYR A 104 6.89 18.55 -9.24
N ALA A 105 6.76 17.30 -9.68
CA ALA A 105 6.81 16.90 -11.07
C ALA A 105 5.73 15.84 -11.35
N PRO A 106 4.44 16.25 -11.44
CA PRO A 106 3.28 15.36 -11.56
C PRO A 106 3.33 14.39 -12.74
N GLU A 107 4.08 14.73 -13.79
CA GLU A 107 4.37 13.85 -14.94
C GLU A 107 5.04 12.54 -14.52
N PHE A 108 5.73 12.53 -13.37
CA PHE A 108 6.22 11.32 -12.73
C PHE A 108 5.17 10.79 -11.76
N SER A 109 4.25 10.00 -12.31
CA SER A 109 3.26 9.25 -11.55
C SER A 109 3.07 7.84 -12.12
N SER A 110 2.60 6.94 -11.28
CA SER A 110 2.25 5.58 -11.65
C SER A 110 1.13 5.07 -10.75
N HIS A 111 0.44 4.03 -11.18
CA HIS A 111 -0.55 3.35 -10.34
C HIS A 111 -0.47 1.84 -10.52
N SER A 112 -0.95 1.10 -9.52
CA SER A 112 -1.16 -0.34 -9.62
C SER A 112 -2.44 -0.66 -10.39
N GLU A 113 -2.61 -1.93 -10.72
CA GLU A 113 -3.90 -2.47 -11.12
C GLU A 113 -4.86 -2.53 -9.93
N GLY A 114 -6.16 -2.39 -10.20
CA GLY A 114 -7.21 -2.64 -9.22
C GLY A 114 -7.61 -4.11 -9.26
N VAL A 115 -7.79 -4.73 -8.10
CA VAL A 115 -8.10 -6.17 -7.98
C VAL A 115 -9.38 -6.34 -7.17
N ARG A 116 -10.17 -7.40 -7.44
CA ARG A 116 -11.34 -7.71 -6.60
C ARG A 116 -10.98 -8.71 -5.51
N VAL A 117 -11.55 -8.51 -4.32
CA VAL A 117 -11.34 -9.37 -3.16
C VAL A 117 -12.70 -9.84 -2.64
N THR A 118 -12.82 -11.16 -2.44
CA THR A 118 -14.03 -11.76 -1.86
C THR A 118 -13.71 -12.26 -0.45
N ILE A 119 -14.44 -11.72 0.54
CA ILE A 119 -14.35 -12.10 1.94
C ILE A 119 -15.62 -12.87 2.31
N LYS A 120 -15.47 -14.10 2.82
CA LYS A 120 -16.55 -15.03 3.19
C LYS A 120 -16.78 -15.13 4.68
#